data_AF-A0A1K1T232-F1
#
_entry.id   AF-A0A1K1T232-F1
#
_cell.length_a   1.000
_cell.length_b   1.000
_cell.length_c   1.000
_cell.angle_alpha   90.00
_cell.angle_beta   90.00
_cell.angle_gamma   90.00
#
_symmetry.space_group_name_H-M   'P 1'
#
loop_
_entity.id
_entity.type
_entity.pdbx_description
1 polymer ?
#
loop_
_entity_poly.entity_id
_entity_poly.type
_entity_poly.pdbx_seq_one_letter_code
_entity_poly.pdbx_strand_id
1 'polypeptide(L)' 'MLYIKEGKMDKKTMSNWIMYHEIHRLAREGLSNLAIAKYAVCDRRTIARYLAMSESEYEE' A
#
# COMPACT_ATOMS: atom_id res chain seq x y z
N MET A 1 -4.61 -14.94 -7.14
CA MET A 1 -5.37 -13.74 -6.73
C MET A 1 -6.79 -14.16 -6.42
N LEU A 2 -7.03 -14.53 -5.15
CA LEU A 2 -8.18 -15.31 -4.67
C LEU A 2 -9.28 -14.44 -4.01
N TYR A 3 -9.45 -13.18 -4.40
CA TYR A 3 -10.23 -12.22 -3.60
C TYR A 3 -11.57 -11.81 -4.20
N ILE A 4 -12.25 -12.73 -4.88
CA ILE A 4 -13.64 -12.53 -5.31
C ILE A 4 -14.46 -13.74 -4.87
N LYS A 5 -14.54 -13.94 -3.56
CA LYS A 5 -15.55 -14.80 -2.97
C LYS A 5 -16.32 -13.93 -1.97
N GLU A 6 -17.49 -13.48 -2.42
CA GLU A 6 -18.55 -12.88 -1.59
C GLU A 6 -18.41 -11.39 -1.24
N GLY A 7 -18.93 -10.53 -2.14
CA GLY A 7 -19.28 -9.15 -1.79
C GLY A 7 -18.16 -8.12 -1.99
N LYS A 8 -18.53 -6.96 -2.50
CA LYS A 8 -17.61 -5.87 -2.93
C LYS A 8 -16.65 -5.46 -1.81
N MET A 9 -15.34 -5.49 -2.09
CA MET A 9 -14.33 -4.82 -1.26
C MET A 9 -14.69 -3.34 -1.10
N ASP A 10 -14.64 -2.84 0.14
CA ASP A 10 -14.95 -1.44 0.40
C ASP A 10 -13.86 -0.53 -0.21
N LYS A 11 -14.24 0.72 -0.48
CA LYS A 11 -13.36 1.68 -1.16
C LYS A 11 -12.06 1.96 -0.38
N LYS A 12 -12.10 1.90 0.95
CA LYS A 12 -10.94 2.17 1.81
C LYS A 12 -9.96 1.01 1.74
N THR A 13 -10.44 -0.23 1.80
CA THR A 13 -9.60 -1.42 1.64
C THR A 13 -8.97 -1.47 0.27
N MET A 14 -9.72 -1.19 -0.81
CA MET A 14 -9.18 -1.07 -2.17
C MET A 14 -8.06 -0.02 -2.26
N SER A 15 -8.31 1.18 -1.72
CA SER A 15 -7.34 2.29 -1.77
C SER A 15 -6.07 1.94 -0.99
N ASN A 16 -6.21 1.29 0.17
CA ASN A 16 -5.07 0.83 0.96
C ASN A 16 -4.26 -0.24 0.22
N TRP A 17 -4.94 -1.17 -0.46
CA TRP A 17 -4.30 -2.22 -1.25
C TRP A 17 -3.45 -1.65 -2.38
N ILE A 18 -4.01 -0.70 -3.13
CA ILE A 18 -3.29 0.00 -4.22
C ILE A 18 -2.06 0.72 -3.67
N MET A 19 -2.22 1.47 -2.58
CA MET A 19 -1.14 2.21 -1.95
C MET A 19 -0.04 1.30 -1.41
N TYR A 20 -0.41 0.18 -0.79
CA TYR A 20 0.52 -0.83 -0.31
C TYR A 20 1.43 -1.32 -1.44
N HIS A 21 0.86 -1.81 -2.54
CA HIS A 21 1.65 -2.35 -3.64
C HIS A 21 2.52 -1.29 -4.32
N GLU A 22 2.00 -0.09 -4.52
CA GLU A 22 2.75 0.99 -5.15
C GLU A 22 3.95 1.43 -4.29
N ILE A 23 3.75 1.62 -2.98
CA ILE A 23 4.84 2.00 -2.07
C ILE A 23 5.92 0.91 -2.00
N HIS A 24 5.52 -0.36 -1.89
CA HIS A 24 6.46 -1.47 -1.86
C HIS A 24 7.20 -1.63 -3.20
N ARG A 25 6.53 -1.38 -4.35
CA ARG A 25 7.18 -1.35 -5.67
C ARG A 25 8.26 -0.27 -5.73
N LEU A 26 7.93 0.97 -5.37
CA LEU A 26 8.86 2.10 -5.40
C LEU A 26 10.04 1.91 -4.44
N ALA A 27 9.81 1.31 -3.28
CA ALA A 27 10.88 0.98 -2.34
C ALA A 27 11.83 -0.10 -2.91
N ARG A 28 11.30 -1.12 -3.59
CA ARG A 28 12.11 -2.13 -4.31
C ARG A 28 12.91 -1.54 -5.47
N GLU A 29 12.40 -0.48 -6.09
CA GLU A 29 13.12 0.30 -7.11
C GLU A 29 14.22 1.20 -6.51
N GLY A 30 14.37 1.24 -5.18
CA GLY A 30 15.44 1.95 -4.48
C GLY A 30 15.13 3.41 -4.17
N LEU A 31 13.87 3.85 -4.31
CA LEU A 31 13.50 5.22 -3.94
C LEU A 31 13.52 5.41 -2.42
N SER A 32 14.01 6.56 -1.98
CA SER A 32 13.95 6.93 -0.56
C SER A 32 12.53 7.24 -0.10
N ASN A 33 12.22 7.02 1.18
CA ASN A 33 10.91 7.34 1.76
C ASN A 33 10.48 8.80 1.52
N LEU A 34 11.43 9.74 1.41
CA LEU A 34 11.13 11.13 1.03
C LEU A 34 10.69 11.26 -0.42
N ALA A 35 11.38 10.59 -1.34
CA ALA A 35 11.02 10.61 -2.76
C ALA A 35 9.63 9.99 -2.96
N ILE A 36 9.37 8.86 -2.29
CA ILE A 36 8.06 8.20 -2.31
C ILE A 36 6.98 9.10 -1.72
N ALA A 37 7.23 9.74 -0.57
CA ALA A 37 6.29 10.68 0.06
C ALA A 37 5.92 11.86 -0.86
N LYS A 38 6.90 12.43 -1.56
CA LYS A 38 6.68 13.50 -2.55
C LYS A 38 5.88 13.00 -3.75
N TYR A 39 6.21 11.81 -4.26
CA TYR A 39 5.55 11.21 -5.41
C TYR A 39 4.09 10.86 -5.10
N ALA A 40 3.84 10.19 -3.98
CA ALA A 40 2.51 9.78 -3.53
C ALA A 40 1.70 10.91 -2.87
N VAL A 41 2.28 12.12 -2.77
CA VAL A 41 1.67 13.30 -2.14
C VAL A 41 1.12 12.98 -0.75
N CYS A 42 1.92 12.31 0.08
CA CYS A 42 1.53 11.92 1.42
C CYS A 42 2.68 12.11 2.43
N ASP A 43 2.35 12.08 3.72
CA ASP A 43 3.36 12.23 4.77
C ASP A 43 4.31 11.02 4.85
N ARG A 44 5.56 11.27 5.27
CA ARG A 44 6.55 10.21 5.46
C ARG A 44 6.11 9.15 6.47
N ARG A 45 5.30 9.49 7.49
CA ARG A 45 4.75 8.54 8.46
C ARG A 45 3.78 7.57 7.79
N THR A 46 3.01 8.05 6.81
CA THR A 46 2.12 7.19 6.00
C THR A 46 2.93 6.21 5.17
N ILE A 47 4.03 6.65 4.55
CA ILE A 47 4.95 5.76 3.83
C ILE A 47 5.54 4.69 4.76
N ALA A 48 6.05 5.09 5.92
CA ALA A 48 6.61 4.16 6.90
C ALA A 48 5.57 3.12 7.37
N ARG A 49 4.31 3.53 7.54
CA ARG A 49 3.21 2.61 7.88
C ARG A 49 3.00 1.59 6.78
N TYR A 50 2.84 2.00 5.52
CA TYR A 50 2.62 1.06 4.41
C TYR A 50 3.81 0.10 4.20
N LEU A 51 5.04 0.56 4.42
CA LEU A 51 6.23 -0.31 4.36
C LEU A 51 6.29 -1.33 5.51
N ALA A 52 5.67 -1.03 6.64
CA ALA A 52 5.58 -1.94 7.79
C ALA A 52 4.40 -2.92 7.71
N MET A 53 3.45 -2.71 6.80
CA MET A 53 2.32 -3.62 6.58
C MET A 53 2.78 -4.92 5.90
N SER A 54 2.09 -6.02 6.19
CA SER A 54 2.25 -7.30 5.49
C SER A 54 1.01 -7.62 4.65
N GLU A 55 1.19 -8.39 3.57
CA GLU A 55 0.08 -8.87 2.72
C GLU A 55 -0.98 -9.63 3.53
N SER A 56 -0.57 -10.31 4.62
CA SER A 56 -1.46 -11.04 5.53
C SER A 56 -2.55 -10.19 6.17
N GLU A 57 -2.38 -8.86 6.25
CA GLU A 57 -3.43 -7.96 6.77
C GLU A 57 -4.63 -7.81 5.80
N TYR A 58 -4.51 -8.33 4.58
CA TYR A 58 -5.56 -8.24 3.56
C TYR A 58 -6.10 -9.59 3.09
N GLU A 59 -5.63 -10.69 3.67
CA GLU A 59 -6.04 -12.05 3.30
C GLU A 59 -7.18 -12.61 4.19
N GLU A 60 -7.66 -11.83 5.17
CA GLU A 60 -8.84 -12.13 6.03
C GLU A 60 -10.14 -11.56 5.48
#